data_AF-A0AA40GZI1-F1
#
_entry.id   AF-A0AA40GZI1-F1
#
_cell.length_a   1.000
_cell.length_b   1.000
_cell.length_c   1.000
_cell.angle_alpha   90.00
_cell.angle_beta   90.00
_cell.angle_gamma   90.00
#
_symmetry.space_group_name_H-M   'P 1'
#
loop_
_entity.id
_entity.type
_entity.pdbx_description
1 polymer ?
#
loop_
_entity_poly.entity_id
_entity_poly.type
_entity_poly.pdbx_seq_one_letter_code
_entity_poly.pdbx_strand_id
1 'polypeptide(L)'
;DQPHVSDSQVMVEFENGNFKFTFPNPKNVSEFSMTLFKGHEKKEICALHLSEEKVIPKNNVTYCQTEHSNSSTTFILKNLERKHIDIYTYCLEMFLPPPYIDCRLKETYLYIQDKEDCISLGLMSWIIIGLILFAMISCICCAVACCLRNKNQQCESNSHEYNSEYMPMAAVNAAKKPRI
;
A
#
# COMPACT_ATOMS: atom_id res chain seq x y z
N ASP A 1 -35.75 -15.03 12.38
CA ASP A 1 -34.90 -14.84 13.56
C ASP A 1 -33.45 -15.16 13.23
N GLN A 2 -32.66 -14.13 12.97
CA GLN A 2 -31.23 -14.26 12.75
C GLN A 2 -30.55 -14.19 14.12
N PRO A 3 -29.78 -15.20 14.53
CA PRO A 3 -29.11 -15.18 15.82
C PRO A 3 -28.04 -14.09 15.76
N HIS A 4 -28.27 -12.99 16.47
CA HIS A 4 -27.26 -11.98 16.71
C HIS A 4 -26.27 -12.55 17.74
N VAL A 5 -25.30 -13.31 17.24
CA VAL A 5 -24.16 -13.76 18.04
C VAL A 5 -23.29 -12.52 18.28
N SER A 6 -23.46 -11.92 19.46
CA SER A 6 -22.60 -10.84 19.94
C SER A 6 -21.26 -11.44 20.36
N ASP A 7 -20.40 -11.76 19.39
CA ASP A 7 -19.01 -12.10 19.69
C ASP A 7 -18.33 -10.88 20.31
N SER A 8 -17.68 -11.09 21.45
CA SER A 8 -16.93 -10.04 22.14
C SER A 8 -15.73 -9.62 21.28
N GLN A 9 -15.87 -8.51 20.57
CA GLN A 9 -14.76 -7.90 19.84
C GLN A 9 -13.86 -7.15 20.83
N VAL A 10 -12.59 -7.54 20.91
CA VAL A 10 -11.59 -6.87 21.74
C VAL A 10 -10.63 -6.14 20.82
N MET A 11 -10.61 -4.81 20.90
CA MET A 11 -9.61 -4.00 20.21
C MET A 11 -8.34 -3.97 21.06
N VAL A 12 -7.20 -4.29 20.44
CA VAL A 12 -5.89 -4.29 21.08
C VAL A 12 -4.93 -3.49 20.22
N GLU A 13 -4.13 -2.63 20.84
CA GLU A 13 -3.06 -1.94 20.13
C GLU A 13 -1.89 -2.89 19.89
N PHE A 14 -1.36 -2.91 18.66
CA PHE A 14 -0.16 -3.68 18.33
C PHE A 14 1.08 -2.96 18.87
N GLU A 15 1.74 -3.55 19.87
CA GLU A 15 3.06 -3.09 20.34
C GLU A 15 4.10 -3.29 19.24
N ASN A 16 4.57 -2.21 18.62
CA ASN A 16 5.57 -2.23 17.55
C ASN A 16 5.18 -3.12 16.35
N GLY A 17 3.89 -3.24 16.04
CA GLY A 17 3.41 -4.10 14.94
C GLY A 17 3.43 -5.60 15.26
N ASN A 18 3.64 -5.95 16.53
CA ASN A 18 3.59 -7.32 17.01
C ASN A 18 2.27 -7.58 17.75
N PHE A 19 1.76 -8.79 17.62
CA PHE A 19 0.60 -9.27 18.38
C PHE A 19 0.98 -10.50 19.20
N LYS A 20 0.47 -10.58 20.43
CA LYS A 20 0.81 -11.66 21.37
C LYS A 20 -0.44 -12.47 21.70
N PHE A 21 -0.43 -13.74 21.33
CA PHE A 21 -1.39 -14.72 21.82
C PHE A 21 -0.84 -15.39 23.07
N THR A 22 -1.36 -15.04 24.24
CA THR A 22 -0.95 -15.66 25.50
C THR A 22 -1.99 -16.65 25.98
N PHE A 23 -1.58 -17.90 26.17
CA PHE A 23 -2.42 -18.98 26.68
C PHE A 23 -1.84 -19.51 27.99
N PRO A 24 -2.68 -19.78 29.00
CA PRO A 24 -2.21 -20.38 30.25
C PRO A 24 -1.71 -21.79 30.00
N ASN A 25 -0.61 -22.16 30.66
CA ASN A 25 -0.14 -23.53 30.62
C ASN A 25 -1.09 -24.44 31.42
N PRO A 26 -1.29 -25.69 30.97
CA PRO A 26 -2.05 -26.65 31.75
C PRO A 26 -1.36 -26.90 33.09
N LYS A 27 -2.15 -26.94 34.17
CA LYS A 27 -1.65 -27.25 35.51
C LYS A 27 -1.61 -28.77 35.69
N ASN A 28 -0.59 -29.27 36.39
CA ASN A 28 -0.42 -30.70 36.70
C ASN A 28 -0.30 -31.61 35.46
N VAL A 29 0.28 -31.08 34.37
CA VAL A 29 0.51 -31.81 33.12
C VAL A 29 2.02 -31.80 32.86
N SER A 30 2.60 -32.99 32.72
CA SER A 30 4.04 -33.16 32.50
C SER A 30 4.42 -33.15 31.03
N GLU A 31 3.47 -33.49 30.14
CA GLU A 31 3.71 -33.48 28.70
C GLU A 31 2.50 -32.92 27.94
N PHE A 32 2.72 -31.84 27.18
CA PHE A 32 1.69 -31.20 26.38
C PHE A 32 2.25 -30.56 25.12
N SER A 33 1.39 -30.38 24.12
CA SER A 33 1.69 -29.62 22.91
C SER A 33 0.71 -28.46 22.78
N MET A 34 1.22 -27.30 22.42
CA MET A 34 0.41 -26.15 22.03
C MET A 34 0.74 -25.79 20.59
N THR A 35 -0.27 -25.66 19.75
CA THR A 35 -0.08 -25.35 18.34
C THR A 35 -0.97 -24.19 17.93
N LEU A 36 -0.39 -23.24 17.20
CA LEU A 36 -1.11 -22.13 16.59
C LEU A 36 -1.20 -22.36 15.08
N PHE A 37 -2.43 -22.36 14.60
CA PHE A 37 -2.77 -22.50 13.19
C PHE A 37 -3.30 -21.19 12.63
N LYS A 38 -3.08 -20.97 11.33
CA LYS A 38 -3.64 -19.85 10.57
C LYS A 38 -4.56 -20.37 9.46
N GLY A 39 -5.70 -19.71 9.32
CA GLY A 39 -6.66 -19.90 8.24
C GLY A 39 -7.54 -21.13 8.40
N HIS A 40 -8.52 -21.25 7.51
CA HIS A 40 -9.48 -22.36 7.50
C HIS A 40 -8.81 -23.72 7.24
N GLU A 41 -7.72 -23.75 6.47
CA GLU A 41 -6.91 -24.96 6.24
C GLU A 41 -6.08 -25.38 7.46
N LYS A 42 -6.12 -24.60 8.56
CA LYS A 42 -5.38 -24.82 9.80
C LYS A 42 -3.89 -25.06 9.54
N LYS A 43 -3.26 -24.14 8.82
CA LYS A 43 -1.81 -24.22 8.55
C LYS A 43 -1.02 -23.93 9.82
N GLU A 44 -0.19 -24.87 10.25
CA GLU A 44 0.66 -24.74 11.44
C GLU A 44 1.70 -23.63 11.26
N ILE A 45 1.67 -22.60 12.12
CA ILE A 45 2.62 -21.48 12.06
C ILE A 45 3.63 -21.48 13.21
N CYS A 46 3.18 -21.83 14.41
CA CYS A 46 4.02 -22.04 15.58
C CYS A 46 3.51 -23.26 16.36
N ALA A 47 4.43 -23.94 17.03
CA ALA A 47 4.10 -24.94 18.03
C ALA A 47 5.09 -24.87 19.19
N LEU A 48 4.63 -25.33 20.34
CA LEU A 48 5.43 -25.62 21.52
C LEU A 48 5.16 -27.06 21.91
N HIS A 49 6.20 -27.87 22.00
CA HIS A 49 6.10 -29.17 22.63
C HIS A 49 6.88 -29.15 23.94
N LEU A 50 6.19 -29.43 25.04
CA LEU A 50 6.79 -29.56 26.36
C LEU A 50 6.73 -31.02 26.77
N SER A 51 7.89 -31.54 27.13
CA SER A 51 8.10 -32.87 27.72
C SER A 51 8.90 -32.70 29.02
N GLU A 52 8.90 -33.71 29.89
CA GLU A 52 9.52 -33.67 31.23
C GLU A 52 10.98 -33.17 31.21
N GLU A 53 11.72 -33.46 30.15
CA GLU A 53 13.13 -33.10 30.03
C GLU A 53 13.37 -31.79 29.27
N LYS A 54 12.45 -31.37 28.39
CA LYS A 54 12.74 -30.33 27.38
C LYS A 54 11.50 -29.55 26.93
N VAL A 55 11.73 -28.27 26.69
CA VAL A 55 10.82 -27.36 26.02
C VAL A 55 11.33 -27.13 24.59
N ILE A 56 10.54 -27.53 23.60
CA ILE A 56 10.91 -27.49 22.17
C ILE A 56 9.95 -26.56 21.43
N PRO A 57 10.31 -25.28 21.22
CA PRO A 57 9.56 -24.39 20.35
C PRO A 57 9.86 -24.73 18.88
N LYS A 58 8.82 -24.71 18.05
CA LYS A 58 8.87 -24.94 16.61
C LYS A 58 8.21 -23.77 15.89
N ASN A 59 8.94 -23.11 15.01
CA ASN A 59 8.43 -21.99 14.22
C ASN A 59 8.49 -22.40 12.74
N ASN A 60 7.33 -22.58 12.10
CA ASN A 60 7.26 -22.97 10.69
C ASN A 60 7.30 -21.76 9.75
N VAL A 61 7.07 -20.56 10.30
CA VAL A 61 7.06 -19.30 9.56
C VAL A 61 7.92 -18.27 10.29
N THR A 62 8.51 -17.34 9.53
CA THR A 62 9.44 -16.33 10.05
C THR A 62 8.76 -15.26 10.92
N TYR A 63 7.46 -15.03 10.70
CA TYR A 63 6.69 -14.03 11.44
C TYR A 63 6.10 -14.56 12.75
N CYS A 64 6.37 -15.81 13.13
CA CYS A 64 5.82 -16.40 14.34
C CYS A 64 6.97 -16.86 15.25
N GLN A 65 6.93 -16.43 16.51
CA GLN A 65 7.89 -16.82 17.53
C GLN A 65 7.15 -17.32 18.77
N THR A 66 7.63 -18.40 19.36
CA THR A 66 7.10 -18.95 20.59
C THR A 66 7.97 -18.58 21.78
N GLU A 67 7.37 -18.05 22.84
CA GLU A 67 8.01 -17.81 24.13
C GLU A 67 7.26 -18.60 25.23
N HIS A 68 8.01 -19.41 25.97
CA HIS A 68 7.44 -20.22 27.05
C HIS A 68 7.89 -19.67 28.41
N SER A 69 6.93 -19.55 29.33
CA SER A 69 7.14 -19.26 30.74
C SER A 69 6.45 -20.34 31.58
N ASN A 70 6.79 -20.45 32.87
CA ASN A 70 6.22 -21.47 33.75
C ASN A 70 4.67 -21.40 33.84
N SER A 71 4.10 -20.20 33.76
CA SER A 71 2.65 -19.99 33.91
C SER A 71 1.88 -19.96 32.58
N SER A 72 2.53 -19.57 31.49
CA SER A 72 1.87 -19.34 30.21
C SER A 72 2.82 -19.49 29.04
N THR A 73 2.26 -19.82 27.89
CA THR A 73 2.95 -19.83 26.60
C THR A 73 2.41 -18.71 25.75
N THR A 74 3.31 -17.93 25.16
CA THR A 74 2.99 -16.79 24.31
C THR A 74 3.48 -17.02 22.90
N PHE A 75 2.57 -16.95 21.92
CA PHE A 75 2.92 -16.89 20.50
C PHE A 75 2.93 -15.44 20.05
N ILE A 76 4.09 -14.97 19.62
CA ILE A 76 4.32 -13.60 19.16
C ILE A 76 4.31 -13.60 17.64
N LEU A 77 3.32 -12.94 17.06
CA LEU A 77 3.28 -12.63 15.64
C LEU A 77 4.01 -11.31 15.41
N LYS A 78 5.03 -11.32 14.57
CA LYS A 78 5.90 -10.18 14.27
C LYS A 78 5.62 -9.59 12.90
N ASN A 79 5.84 -8.29 12.75
CA ASN A 79 5.73 -7.59 11.46
C ASN A 79 4.40 -7.90 10.76
N LEU A 80 3.29 -7.72 11.49
CA LEU A 80 1.96 -7.98 10.96
C LEU A 80 1.63 -6.99 9.83
N GLU A 81 0.93 -7.51 8.81
CA GLU A 81 0.58 -6.83 7.56
C GLU A 81 -0.82 -7.33 7.16
N ARG A 82 -1.49 -6.67 6.21
CA ARG A 82 -2.83 -7.08 5.73
C ARG A 82 -2.95 -8.57 5.36
N LYS A 83 -1.89 -9.15 4.78
CA LYS A 83 -1.85 -10.58 4.40
C LYS A 83 -1.93 -11.55 5.60
N HIS A 84 -1.73 -11.03 6.81
CA HIS A 84 -1.80 -11.79 8.05
C HIS A 84 -3.20 -11.73 8.70
N ILE A 85 -4.16 -10.96 8.16
CA ILE A 85 -5.55 -10.98 8.61
C ILE A 85 -6.15 -12.35 8.30
N ASP A 86 -6.57 -13.07 9.34
CA ASP A 86 -7.18 -14.39 9.21
C ASP A 86 -7.79 -14.87 10.54
N ILE A 87 -8.41 -16.04 10.50
CA ILE A 87 -8.77 -16.81 11.70
C ILE A 87 -7.53 -17.56 12.18
N TYR A 88 -7.18 -17.36 13.44
CA TYR A 88 -6.13 -18.08 14.14
C TYR A 88 -6.76 -19.11 15.07
N THR A 89 -6.33 -20.37 14.95
CA THR A 89 -6.84 -21.47 15.78
C THR A 89 -5.73 -21.96 16.69
N TYR A 90 -5.95 -21.87 17.99
CA TYR A 90 -5.12 -22.49 19.00
C TYR A 90 -5.59 -23.93 19.25
N CYS A 91 -4.66 -24.86 19.37
CA CYS A 91 -4.89 -26.21 19.85
C CYS A 91 -3.97 -26.49 21.05
N LEU A 92 -4.54 -27.08 22.10
CA LEU A 92 -3.81 -27.68 23.22
C LEU A 92 -4.07 -29.19 23.27
N GLU A 93 -3.00 -29.97 23.19
CA GLU A 93 -3.00 -31.41 23.41
C GLU A 93 -2.28 -31.71 24.73
N MET A 94 -2.83 -32.62 25.53
CA MET A 94 -2.19 -33.08 26.78
C MET A 94 -1.96 -34.58 26.70
N PHE A 95 -0.69 -34.99 26.81
CA PHE A 95 -0.28 -36.39 26.69
C PHE A 95 -0.14 -37.04 28.06
N LEU A 96 0.50 -36.35 29.01
CA LEU A 96 0.74 -36.85 30.36
C LEU A 96 0.35 -35.83 31.44
N PRO A 97 -0.30 -36.27 32.54
CA PRO A 97 -0.73 -37.64 32.80
C PRO A 97 -1.95 -38.03 31.95
N PRO A 98 -2.17 -39.34 31.70
CA PRO A 98 -3.40 -39.81 31.08
C PRO A 98 -4.64 -39.38 31.87
N PRO A 99 -5.81 -39.24 31.21
CA PRO A 99 -6.09 -39.59 29.81
C PRO A 99 -5.51 -38.58 28.83
N TYR A 100 -5.20 -39.05 27.61
CA TYR A 100 -4.87 -38.14 26.51
C TYR A 100 -6.06 -37.21 26.23
N ILE A 101 -5.77 -35.91 26.15
CA ILE A 101 -6.75 -34.91 25.79
C ILE A 101 -6.36 -34.38 24.42
N ASP A 102 -7.22 -34.68 23.45
CA ASP A 102 -7.14 -34.18 22.08
C ASP A 102 -7.35 -32.64 22.04
N CYS A 103 -6.94 -32.03 20.93
CA CYS A 103 -6.91 -30.58 20.69
C CYS A 103 -8.09 -29.82 21.31
N ARG A 104 -7.84 -29.10 22.41
CA ARG A 104 -8.75 -28.07 22.89
C ARG A 104 -8.61 -26.84 22.01
N LEU A 105 -9.61 -26.64 21.14
CA LEU A 105 -9.59 -25.58 20.14
C LEU A 105 -10.07 -24.25 20.71
N LYS A 106 -9.38 -23.16 20.36
CA LYS A 106 -9.85 -21.79 20.54
C LYS A 106 -9.56 -20.99 19.28
N GLU A 107 -10.61 -20.49 18.65
CA GLU A 107 -10.51 -19.67 17.45
C GLU A 107 -10.51 -18.18 17.82
N THR A 108 -9.75 -17.38 17.08
CA THR A 108 -9.69 -15.93 17.25
C THR A 108 -9.48 -15.30 15.89
N TYR A 109 -10.41 -14.45 15.47
CA TYR A 109 -10.26 -13.66 14.26
C TYR A 109 -9.37 -12.46 14.53
N LEU A 110 -8.24 -12.37 13.83
CA LEU A 110 -7.31 -11.26 13.96
C LEU A 110 -7.52 -10.28 12.81
N TYR A 111 -8.11 -9.13 13.12
CA TYR A 111 -8.22 -8.01 12.19
C TYR A 111 -7.09 -7.00 12.43
N ILE A 112 -6.38 -6.63 11.36
CA ILE A 112 -5.28 -5.66 11.41
C ILE A 112 -5.82 -4.38 10.74
N GLN A 113 -6.02 -3.35 11.55
CA GLN A 113 -6.42 -2.05 11.01
C GLN A 113 -5.22 -1.41 10.31
N ASP A 114 -5.46 -0.96 9.07
CA ASP A 114 -4.46 -0.21 8.34
C ASP A 114 -4.26 1.16 8.97
N LYS A 115 -3.02 1.47 9.34
CA LYS A 115 -2.62 2.86 9.42
C LYS A 115 -2.48 3.33 7.98
N GLU A 116 -3.45 4.10 7.51
CA GLU A 116 -3.30 4.82 6.26
C GLU A 116 -2.01 5.62 6.35
N ASP A 117 -1.05 5.29 5.48
CA ASP A 117 0.24 5.97 5.42
C ASP A 117 0.00 7.43 5.08
N CYS A 118 -0.16 8.26 6.10
CA CYS A 118 -0.30 9.72 6.00
C CYS A 118 0.88 10.35 5.22
N ILE A 119 2.00 9.61 5.12
CA ILE A 119 3.19 9.93 4.32
C ILE A 119 2.88 9.94 2.82
N SER A 120 2.00 9.05 2.33
CA SER A 120 1.59 9.05 0.93
C SER A 120 0.80 10.32 0.59
N LEU A 121 -0.07 10.79 1.48
CA LEU A 121 -0.78 12.05 1.30
C LEU A 121 0.17 13.26 1.25
N GLY A 122 1.19 13.28 2.11
CA GLY A 122 2.18 14.37 2.17
C GLY A 122 3.07 14.44 0.93
N LEU A 123 3.58 13.30 0.44
CA LEU A 123 4.39 13.24 -0.79
C LEU A 123 3.55 13.54 -2.03
N MET A 124 2.33 13.00 -2.11
CA MET A 124 1.41 13.29 -3.21
C MET A 124 1.00 14.78 -3.21
N SER A 125 0.85 15.40 -2.04
CA SER A 125 0.61 16.84 -1.91
C SER A 125 1.77 17.66 -2.48
N TRP A 126 3.02 17.32 -2.16
CA TRP A 126 4.19 18.00 -2.73
C TRP A 126 4.32 17.83 -4.24
N ILE A 127 3.99 16.65 -4.76
CA ILE A 127 3.96 16.38 -6.20
C ILE A 127 2.90 17.27 -6.88
N ILE A 128 1.69 17.37 -6.32
CA ILE A 128 0.61 18.20 -6.85
C ILE A 128 1.02 19.69 -6.85
N ILE A 129 1.60 20.18 -5.74
CA ILE A 129 2.07 21.56 -5.64
C ILE A 129 3.16 21.84 -6.68
N GLY A 130 4.10 20.92 -6.86
CA GLY A 130 5.15 21.02 -7.89
C GLY A 130 4.59 21.10 -9.31
N LEU A 131 3.60 20.27 -9.64
CA LEU A 131 2.95 20.28 -10.95
C LEU A 131 2.21 21.59 -11.24
N ILE A 132 1.52 22.15 -10.25
CA ILE A 132 0.81 23.43 -10.39
C ILE A 132 1.80 24.56 -10.66
N LEU A 133 2.89 24.65 -9.89
CA LEU A 133 3.90 25.68 -10.10
C LEU A 133 4.57 25.57 -11.47
N PHE A 134 4.88 24.34 -11.91
CA PHE A 134 5.47 24.10 -13.22
C PHE A 134 4.55 24.51 -14.37
N ALA A 135 3.25 24.20 -14.27
CA ALA A 135 2.25 24.62 -15.25
C ALA A 135 2.09 26.15 -15.32
N MET A 136 2.09 26.83 -14.17
CA MET A 136 1.98 28.29 -14.15
C MET A 136 3.20 28.97 -14.78
N ILE A 137 4.41 28.48 -14.48
CA ILE A 137 5.65 29.01 -15.07
C ILE A 137 5.67 28.76 -16.58
N SER A 138 5.27 27.56 -17.04
CA SER A 138 5.23 27.26 -18.47
C SER A 138 4.24 28.14 -19.23
N CYS A 139 3.04 28.39 -18.67
CA CYS A 139 2.06 29.30 -19.24
C CYS A 139 2.59 30.73 -19.39
N ILE A 140 3.30 31.24 -18.37
CA ILE A 140 3.92 32.57 -18.41
C ILE A 140 5.01 32.62 -19.50
N CYS A 141 5.89 31.61 -19.55
CA CYS A 141 6.94 31.52 -20.57
C CYS A 141 6.35 31.45 -21.99
N CYS A 142 5.28 30.68 -22.19
CA CYS A 142 4.57 30.62 -23.46
C CYS A 142 3.97 31.96 -23.85
N ALA A 143 3.34 32.68 -22.91
CA ALA A 143 2.78 34.00 -23.18
C ALA A 143 3.87 35.01 -23.59
N VAL A 144 5.01 35.03 -22.88
CA VAL A 144 6.15 35.90 -23.22
C VAL A 144 6.72 35.56 -24.60
N ALA A 145 6.92 34.27 -24.89
CA ALA A 145 7.41 33.83 -26.20
C ALA A 145 6.44 34.20 -27.35
N CYS A 146 5.12 34.02 -27.14
CA CYS A 146 4.11 34.44 -28.12
C CYS A 146 4.09 35.96 -28.31
N CYS A 147 4.21 36.75 -27.24
CA CYS A 147 4.28 38.21 -27.32
C CYS A 147 5.53 38.67 -28.08
N LEU A 148 6.70 38.08 -27.81
CA LEU A 148 7.94 38.40 -28.52
C LEU A 148 7.85 38.02 -30.00
N ARG A 149 7.25 36.87 -30.34
CA ARG A 149 7.04 36.46 -31.73
C ARG A 149 6.10 37.39 -32.48
N ASN A 150 5.02 37.85 -31.83
CA ASN A 150 4.10 38.81 -32.42
C ASN A 150 4.78 40.17 -32.67
N LYS A 151 5.61 40.65 -31.73
CA LYS A 151 6.38 41.90 -31.92
C LYS A 151 7.42 41.77 -33.03
N ASN A 152 8.07 40.62 -33.18
CA ASN A 152 9.00 40.37 -34.29
C ASN A 152 8.30 40.31 -35.65
N GLN A 153 7.11 39.68 -35.74
CA GLN A 153 6.30 39.66 -36.96
C GLN A 153 5.79 41.06 -37.35
N GLN A 154 5.46 41.90 -36.37
CA GLN A 154 5.04 43.28 -36.62
C GLN A 154 6.22 44.20 -37.02
N CYS A 155 7.45 43.94 -36.55
CA CYS A 155 8.64 44.61 -37.06
C CYS A 155 9.00 44.19 -38.49
N GLU A 156 8.73 42.95 -38.87
CA GLU A 156 8.94 42.44 -40.23
C GLU A 156 7.86 42.94 -41.22
N SER A 157 6.62 43.15 -40.77
CA SER A 157 5.56 43.73 -41.61
C SER A 157 5.68 45.24 -41.81
N ASN A 158 6.27 45.98 -40.86
CA ASN A 158 6.43 47.43 -40.94
C ASN A 158 7.67 47.87 -41.76
N SER A 159 8.53 46.95 -42.21
CA SER A 159 9.64 47.25 -43.11
C SER A 159 9.29 47.08 -44.60
N HIS A 160 8.11 46.54 -44.90
CA HIS A 160 7.58 46.42 -46.26
C HIS A 160 6.53 47.49 -46.58
N GLU A 161 6.77 48.74 -46.20
CA GLU A 161 6.17 49.88 -46.91
C GLU A 161 6.98 50.11 -48.20
N TYR A 162 6.84 49.16 -49.14
CA TYR A 162 7.35 49.29 -50.50
C TYR A 162 6.46 50.29 -51.22
N ASN A 163 6.99 51.49 -51.46
CA ASN A 163 6.48 52.54 -52.35
C ASN A 163 5.47 52.00 -53.38
N SER A 164 4.17 52.07 -53.08
CA SER A 164 3.11 51.62 -53.98
C SER A 164 2.68 52.72 -54.95
N GLU A 165 3.63 53.52 -55.43
CA GLU A 165 3.42 54.44 -56.54
C GLU A 165 3.97 53.81 -57.82
N TYR A 166 3.36 52.71 -58.23
CA TYR A 166 3.50 52.20 -59.59
C TYR A 166 2.10 52.01 -60.17
N MET A 167 1.67 53.00 -60.96
CA MET A 167 0.46 52.89 -61.78
C MET A 167 0.77 51.96 -62.97
N PRO A 168 -0.06 50.94 -63.23
CA PRO A 168 0.07 50.16 -64.45
C PRO A 168 -0.33 51.02 -65.65
N MET A 169 0.63 51.39 -66.49
CA MET A 169 0.33 52.02 -67.77
C MET A 169 -0.42 51.01 -68.66
N ALA A 170 -1.56 51.41 -69.20
CA ALA A 170 -2.36 50.59 -70.10
C ALA A 170 -1.53 50.15 -71.32
N ALA A 171 -1.60 48.87 -71.67
CA ALA A 171 -0.94 48.32 -72.84
C ALA A 171 -1.53 48.94 -74.11
N VAL A 172 -0.71 49.72 -74.83
CA VAL A 172 -1.09 50.27 -76.13
C VAL A 172 -0.84 49.21 -77.19
N ASN A 173 -1.90 48.80 -77.89
CA ASN A 173 -1.79 47.84 -78.99
C ASN A 173 -0.88 48.41 -80.08
N ALA A 174 0.17 47.67 -80.45
CA ALA A 174 1.10 48.07 -81.50
C ALA A 174 0.37 48.33 -82.83
N ALA A 175 0.58 49.50 -83.41
CA ALA A 175 0.00 49.88 -84.69
C ALA A 175 0.52 48.97 -85.81
N LYS A 176 -0.40 48.26 -86.47
CA LYS A 176 -0.14 47.47 -87.68
C LYS A 176 0.16 48.42 -88.84
N LYS A 177 1.39 48.40 -89.38
CA LYS A 177 1.73 49.13 -90.61
C LYS A 177 1.66 48.25 -91.85
N PRO A 178 1.32 48.85 -93.01
CA PRO A 178 0.65 48.18 -94.13
C PRO A 178 1.64 47.56 -95.12
N ARG A 179 1.15 46.57 -95.88
CA ARG A 179 1.80 46.03 -97.08
C ARG A 179 1.97 47.13 -98.13
N ILE A 180 3.19 47.27 -98.64
CA ILE A 180 3.50 47.63 -100.04
C ILE A 180 4.61 46.68 -100.47
#